data_AF-A0A3M8T265-F1
#
_entry.id   AF-A0A3M8T265-F1
#
_cell.length_a   1.000
_cell.length_b   1.000
_cell.length_c   1.000
_cell.angle_alpha   90.00
_cell.angle_beta   90.00
_cell.angle_gamma   90.00
#
_symmetry.space_group_name_H-M   'P 1'
#
loop_
_entity.id
_entity.type
_entity.pdbx_description
1 polymer ?
#
loop_
_entity_poly.entity_id
_entity_poly.type
_entity_poly.pdbx_seq_one_letter_code
_entity_poly.pdbx_strand_id
1 'polypeptide(L)'
;METRLMLMTFPAGRRRTQRLLPALLATLALALSTTAVAATRGNATAVSSFGAVVSQDNLQRQFLVKNGRVYRRSESNWNLWESIDTGLNGTAQVGVGEITGFSAEVYQDGLQRQFLTRGGQVYRRTQQTNNAWGAWEDITAVFAAAGQGRITAFNVAVYKDNLQRQFLVRAGQVYRRTQLANNGWSGWDNLTYLFAGVGGNAVITSFSASLYQDNVLRQFLVKGNKVYRRLETDLNTWQEISPIFAPVGRSPNARVAEPIHRRVMVLEFNPVIESHGSRRLNDAMGWRNPLVLEDQYTRYLESATSQVVQYTVAQRVRLDQFPPRTDGTVYTDDQYIACFRAKTCNERETLNYRKVLTDHRVCEKFNAGEIDELWLWGGPFFGYWEANMAGTGAFDTNGAPVTGTACQGKLNIMGFNYEREPERMLEDMGHRVEGTMVHLFGGVWRNGYLKLPNPFPANANVFERFTARGFDNTTAACGNIHGSLNTPVYDRVNNAWGYDFKNPNLERNTCDDWDRYPSLTGATTTNNCTRWGCSDLGWHTYWLSKIPKYVGTHNGLHNNWWVYMLDWDAVVPQ
;
A
#
# COMPACT_ATOMS: atom_id res chain seq x y z
N MET A 1 35.50 17.35 -37.75
CA MET A 1 36.12 18.66 -37.46
C MET A 1 35.90 18.98 -35.98
N GLU A 2 36.77 18.61 -35.03
CA GLU A 2 38.21 18.24 -35.09
C GLU A 2 39.10 19.37 -35.66
N THR A 3 40.32 19.67 -35.18
CA THR A 3 41.18 19.20 -34.05
C THR A 3 42.21 20.33 -33.73
N ARG A 4 43.19 20.31 -32.80
CA ARG A 4 43.83 19.36 -31.84
C ARG A 4 44.31 20.21 -30.63
N LEU A 5 44.33 19.73 -29.38
CA LEU A 5 45.40 18.97 -28.69
C LEU A 5 46.84 19.54 -28.84
N MET A 6 47.52 19.81 -27.72
CA MET A 6 48.99 19.80 -27.65
C MET A 6 49.50 19.40 -26.25
N LEU A 7 50.63 18.67 -26.19
CA LEU A 7 51.31 18.23 -24.96
C LEU A 7 52.62 19.01 -24.74
N MET A 8 53.11 19.03 -23.49
CA MET A 8 54.55 19.12 -23.18
C MET A 8 54.93 18.14 -22.04
N THR A 9 56.23 17.89 -21.87
CA THR A 9 56.76 16.62 -21.32
C THR A 9 57.77 16.77 -20.16
N PHE A 10 58.03 15.64 -19.49
CA PHE A 10 59.00 15.46 -18.39
C PHE A 10 60.47 15.68 -18.78
N PRO A 11 61.34 15.88 -17.77
CA PRO A 11 62.61 15.13 -17.65
C PRO A 11 62.66 14.21 -16.41
N ALA A 12 63.65 13.31 -16.32
CA ALA A 12 63.69 12.20 -15.35
C ALA A 12 64.96 12.14 -14.46
N GLY A 13 64.87 11.51 -13.28
CA GLY A 13 65.96 11.48 -12.27
C GLY A 13 66.05 10.16 -11.47
N ARG A 14 67.01 9.30 -11.85
CA ARG A 14 67.30 7.92 -11.37
C ARG A 14 67.23 7.63 -9.85
N ARG A 15 66.55 6.50 -9.54
CA ARG A 15 66.79 5.47 -8.50
C ARG A 15 67.89 5.70 -7.43
N ARG A 16 67.54 5.43 -6.16
CA ARG A 16 68.39 4.67 -5.22
C ARG A 16 67.54 3.68 -4.41
N THR A 17 68.11 2.52 -4.09
CA THR A 17 67.46 1.44 -3.32
C THR A 17 68.03 1.36 -1.91
N GLN A 18 67.17 1.31 -0.89
CA GLN A 18 67.51 0.82 0.45
C GLN A 18 66.39 -0.07 0.97
N ARG A 19 66.77 -1.20 1.57
CA ARG A 19 65.85 -2.09 2.32
C ARG A 19 65.81 -1.63 3.77
N LEU A 20 64.62 -1.42 4.31
CA LEU A 20 64.35 -1.44 5.74
C LEU A 20 63.03 -2.19 5.95
N LEU A 21 63.03 -3.16 6.88
CA LEU A 21 61.79 -3.61 7.51
C LEU A 21 61.37 -2.55 8.53
N PRO A 22 60.06 -2.45 8.81
CA PRO A 22 59.68 -2.59 10.21
C PRO A 22 58.45 -3.49 10.45
N ALA A 23 58.40 -3.97 11.69
CA ALA A 23 57.31 -4.54 12.48
C ALA A 23 55.89 -4.69 11.90
N LEU A 24 55.26 -5.82 12.24
CA LEU A 24 53.80 -5.99 12.18
C LEU A 24 53.10 -4.96 13.08
N LEU A 25 52.11 -4.27 12.52
CA LEU A 25 50.97 -3.73 13.25
C LEU A 25 49.71 -4.20 12.54
N ALA A 26 48.99 -5.13 13.17
CA ALA A 26 47.77 -5.72 12.62
C ALA A 26 46.58 -4.80 12.91
N THR A 27 46.35 -3.81 12.05
CA THR A 27 45.09 -3.07 12.03
C THR A 27 43.98 -3.96 11.45
N LEU A 28 43.00 -4.32 12.30
CA LEU A 28 41.90 -5.18 11.92
C LEU A 28 40.89 -4.43 11.04
N ALA A 29 41.22 -4.26 9.76
CA ALA A 29 40.32 -3.69 8.76
C ALA A 29 39.14 -4.63 8.53
N LEU A 30 38.05 -4.39 9.27
CA LEU A 30 36.81 -5.17 9.17
C LEU A 30 36.13 -4.85 7.82
N ALA A 31 36.52 -5.59 6.79
CA ALA A 31 35.95 -5.48 5.45
C ALA A 31 34.49 -5.94 5.44
N LEU A 32 33.59 -5.02 5.77
CA LEU A 32 32.15 -5.16 5.57
C LEU A 32 31.89 -5.36 4.07
N SER A 33 31.79 -6.62 3.65
CA SER A 33 31.38 -7.00 2.32
C SER A 33 29.91 -6.64 2.14
N THR A 34 29.64 -5.41 1.70
CA THR A 34 28.31 -4.92 1.34
C THR A 34 27.86 -5.54 0.02
N THR A 35 27.73 -6.87 -0.02
CA THR A 35 26.88 -7.57 -0.98
C THR A 35 25.43 -7.27 -0.62
N ALA A 36 25.03 -6.02 -0.84
CA ALA A 36 23.65 -5.60 -0.87
C ALA A 36 23.00 -6.27 -2.09
N VAL A 37 22.60 -7.53 -1.91
CA VAL A 37 21.64 -8.18 -2.80
C VAL A 37 20.46 -7.23 -2.89
N ALA A 38 20.10 -6.83 -4.11
CA ALA A 38 18.90 -6.04 -4.35
C ALA A 38 17.68 -6.89 -3.97
N ALA A 39 17.29 -6.82 -2.70
CA ALA A 39 16.11 -7.49 -2.18
C ALA A 39 14.90 -6.95 -2.95
N THR A 40 14.21 -7.82 -3.67
CA THR A 40 13.11 -7.46 -4.57
C THR A 40 11.93 -6.88 -3.78
N ARG A 41 11.88 -5.55 -3.68
CA ARG A 41 10.91 -4.82 -2.85
C ARG A 41 9.50 -4.91 -3.44
N GLY A 42 8.68 -5.84 -2.96
CA GLY A 42 7.21 -5.83 -3.16
C GLY A 42 6.58 -7.17 -3.59
N ASN A 43 7.33 -8.08 -4.20
CA ASN A 43 6.74 -9.24 -4.89
C ASN A 43 6.55 -10.52 -4.05
N ALA A 44 7.02 -10.54 -2.80
CA ALA A 44 6.81 -11.67 -1.89
C ALA A 44 5.53 -11.48 -1.05
N THR A 45 4.38 -11.99 -1.52
CA THR A 45 3.11 -11.86 -0.77
C THR A 45 3.23 -12.48 0.62
N ALA A 46 2.99 -11.70 1.67
CA ALA A 46 3.34 -12.05 3.05
C ALA A 46 2.12 -12.46 3.89
N VAL A 47 1.98 -13.75 4.17
CA VAL A 47 1.07 -14.30 5.18
C VAL A 47 1.66 -14.07 6.56
N SER A 48 0.92 -13.35 7.40
CA SER A 48 1.29 -13.02 8.79
C SER A 48 0.51 -13.84 9.82
N SER A 49 -0.74 -14.20 9.55
CA SER A 49 -1.54 -15.05 10.44
C SER A 49 -2.51 -15.97 9.70
N PHE A 50 -2.80 -17.11 10.33
CA PHE A 50 -3.85 -18.04 9.90
C PHE A 50 -4.53 -18.64 11.13
N GLY A 51 -5.86 -18.83 11.05
CA GLY A 51 -6.64 -19.46 12.11
C GLY A 51 -8.01 -19.92 11.63
N ALA A 52 -8.73 -20.62 12.51
CA ALA A 52 -10.03 -21.20 12.23
C ALA A 52 -10.94 -21.09 13.45
N VAL A 53 -12.26 -21.16 13.23
CA VAL A 53 -13.28 -21.21 14.28
C VAL A 53 -14.50 -22.01 13.77
N VAL A 54 -15.15 -22.79 14.63
CA VAL A 54 -16.54 -23.23 14.39
C VAL A 54 -17.45 -22.12 14.88
N SER A 55 -18.27 -21.55 14.00
CA SER A 55 -19.18 -20.45 14.33
C SER A 55 -20.53 -20.96 14.85
N GLN A 56 -21.35 -20.03 15.36
CA GLN A 56 -22.69 -20.27 15.93
C GLN A 56 -23.66 -21.06 15.03
N ASP A 57 -23.49 -20.94 13.72
CA ASP A 57 -24.29 -21.60 12.68
C ASP A 57 -23.81 -23.03 12.38
N ASN A 58 -22.87 -23.58 13.18
CA ASN A 58 -22.19 -24.84 12.94
C ASN A 58 -21.59 -24.92 11.52
N LEU A 59 -20.98 -23.82 11.06
CA LEU A 59 -20.09 -23.80 9.91
C LEU A 59 -18.66 -23.46 10.34
N GLN A 60 -17.70 -24.25 9.85
CA GLN A 60 -16.29 -23.96 10.01
C GLN A 60 -15.91 -22.73 9.17
N ARG A 61 -15.29 -21.74 9.80
CA ARG A 61 -14.69 -20.58 9.14
C ARG A 61 -13.17 -20.59 9.31
N GLN A 62 -12.49 -20.00 8.34
CA GLN A 62 -11.04 -19.80 8.35
C GLN A 62 -10.71 -18.35 8.02
N PHE A 63 -9.68 -17.83 8.68
CA PHE A 63 -9.18 -16.47 8.50
C PHE A 63 -7.70 -16.52 8.14
N LEU A 64 -7.31 -15.72 7.15
CA LEU A 64 -5.93 -15.53 6.72
C LEU A 64 -5.60 -14.05 6.75
N VAL A 65 -4.50 -13.65 7.35
CA VAL A 65 -3.92 -12.32 7.18
C VAL A 65 -2.77 -12.42 6.19
N LYS A 66 -2.90 -11.75 5.04
CA LYS A 66 -1.94 -11.76 3.92
C LYS A 66 -1.84 -10.34 3.37
N ASN A 67 -0.63 -9.81 3.13
CA ASN A 67 -0.42 -8.43 2.63
C ASN A 67 -1.20 -7.38 3.45
N GLY A 68 -1.16 -7.49 4.79
CA GLY A 68 -1.87 -6.61 5.72
C GLY A 68 -3.41 -6.61 5.62
N ARG A 69 -4.00 -7.52 4.86
CA ARG A 69 -5.45 -7.69 4.65
C ARG A 69 -5.97 -8.95 5.33
N VAL A 70 -7.21 -8.90 5.80
CA VAL A 70 -7.90 -10.03 6.43
C VAL A 70 -8.86 -10.67 5.44
N TYR A 71 -8.57 -11.92 5.06
CA TYR A 71 -9.42 -12.73 4.22
C TYR A 71 -10.16 -13.80 5.05
N ARG A 72 -11.40 -14.09 4.65
CA ARG A 72 -12.27 -15.13 5.22
C ARG A 72 -12.62 -16.17 4.14
N ARG A 73 -12.78 -17.42 4.55
CA ARG A 73 -13.60 -18.41 3.84
C ARG A 73 -14.46 -19.22 4.82
N SER A 74 -15.52 -19.84 4.30
CA SER A 74 -16.51 -20.59 5.09
C SER A 74 -16.76 -21.97 4.46
N GLU A 75 -17.22 -22.92 5.26
CA GLU A 75 -17.38 -24.33 4.88
C GLU A 75 -18.31 -24.58 3.67
N SER A 76 -19.28 -23.71 3.43
CA SER A 76 -20.13 -23.73 2.24
C SER A 76 -19.38 -23.46 0.92
N ASN A 77 -18.18 -22.87 0.96
CA ASN A 77 -17.31 -22.71 -0.20
C ASN A 77 -15.83 -22.56 0.21
N TRP A 78 -15.10 -23.68 0.28
CA TRP A 78 -13.68 -23.68 0.61
C TRP A 78 -12.75 -23.04 -0.43
N ASN A 79 -13.23 -22.77 -1.65
CA ASN A 79 -12.43 -22.22 -2.74
C ASN A 79 -12.49 -20.69 -2.81
N LEU A 80 -13.60 -20.09 -2.37
CA LEU A 80 -13.78 -18.64 -2.36
C LEU A 80 -13.17 -18.02 -1.10
N TRP A 81 -12.27 -17.06 -1.30
CA TRP A 81 -11.74 -16.19 -0.26
C TRP A 81 -12.23 -14.76 -0.45
N GLU A 82 -12.84 -14.21 0.59
CA GLU A 82 -13.43 -12.86 0.61
C GLU A 82 -12.54 -11.97 1.48
N SER A 83 -12.21 -10.74 1.07
CA SER A 83 -11.70 -9.75 2.03
C SER A 83 -12.82 -9.37 2.98
N ILE A 84 -12.48 -9.22 4.27
CA ILE A 84 -13.35 -8.69 5.32
C ILE A 84 -12.76 -7.43 5.97
N ASP A 85 -11.87 -6.72 5.25
CA ASP A 85 -11.21 -5.49 5.72
C ASP A 85 -12.17 -4.30 5.91
N THR A 86 -13.29 -4.32 5.18
CA THR A 86 -14.43 -3.39 5.34
C THR A 86 -14.97 -3.46 6.77
N GLY A 87 -14.74 -2.42 7.57
CA GLY A 87 -15.11 -2.38 8.99
C GLY A 87 -14.05 -2.94 9.97
N LEU A 88 -12.83 -3.18 9.47
CA LEU A 88 -11.59 -3.27 10.27
C LEU A 88 -10.73 -2.00 10.11
N ASN A 89 -10.79 -1.38 8.93
CA ASN A 89 -10.24 -0.05 8.66
C ASN A 89 -11.27 1.07 8.97
N GLY A 90 -10.81 2.32 9.04
CA GLY A 90 -11.64 3.51 9.27
C GLY A 90 -12.20 3.71 10.69
N THR A 91 -12.26 2.69 11.53
CA THR A 91 -12.85 2.77 12.88
C THR A 91 -11.93 3.45 13.90
N ALA A 92 -12.38 4.54 14.54
CA ALA A 92 -11.57 5.30 15.49
C ALA A 92 -11.15 4.53 16.77
N GLN A 93 -11.84 3.44 17.10
CA GLN A 93 -11.53 2.57 18.25
C GLN A 93 -10.40 1.56 17.99
N VAL A 94 -9.95 1.43 16.73
CA VAL A 94 -8.83 0.58 16.34
C VAL A 94 -7.63 1.46 16.00
N GLY A 95 -6.46 1.11 16.51
CA GLY A 95 -5.22 1.83 16.25
C GLY A 95 -4.74 1.78 14.81
N VAL A 96 -3.54 2.30 14.58
CA VAL A 96 -2.97 2.51 13.24
C VAL A 96 -1.90 1.49 12.87
N GLY A 97 -1.47 1.51 11.62
CA GLY A 97 -0.44 0.62 11.08
C GLY A 97 -0.98 -0.74 10.62
N GLU A 98 -0.05 -1.65 10.37
CA GLU A 98 -0.29 -2.93 9.70
C GLU A 98 -1.10 -3.93 10.55
N ILE A 99 -2.09 -4.58 9.93
CA ILE A 99 -2.77 -5.76 10.50
C ILE A 99 -1.86 -6.97 10.35
N THR A 100 -1.57 -7.63 11.47
CA THR A 100 -0.64 -8.76 11.56
C THR A 100 -1.31 -10.05 12.04
N GLY A 101 -2.45 -9.95 12.70
CA GLY A 101 -3.23 -11.09 13.16
C GLY A 101 -4.72 -10.80 13.16
N PHE A 102 -5.51 -11.80 12.82
CA PHE A 102 -6.96 -11.82 13.02
C PHE A 102 -7.36 -13.22 13.48
N SER A 103 -8.28 -13.31 14.44
CA SER A 103 -8.88 -14.57 14.87
C SER A 103 -10.27 -14.34 15.45
N ALA A 104 -11.01 -15.42 15.68
CA ALA A 104 -12.30 -15.40 16.35
C ALA A 104 -12.47 -16.65 17.22
N GLU A 105 -13.34 -16.55 18.22
CA GLU A 105 -13.84 -17.69 19.00
C GLU A 105 -15.37 -17.59 19.12
N VAL A 106 -16.04 -18.71 19.42
CA VAL A 106 -17.36 -18.71 20.04
C VAL A 106 -17.16 -19.20 21.48
N TYR A 107 -17.69 -18.46 22.46
CA TYR A 107 -17.56 -18.79 23.87
C TYR A 107 -18.80 -19.53 24.40
N GLN A 108 -18.77 -19.95 25.68
CA GLN A 108 -19.85 -20.70 26.34
C GLN A 108 -21.20 -19.93 26.41
N ASP A 109 -21.19 -18.61 26.27
CA ASP A 109 -22.40 -17.78 26.16
C ASP A 109 -23.02 -17.79 24.74
N GLY A 110 -22.44 -18.57 23.82
CA GLY A 110 -22.85 -18.67 22.43
C GLY A 110 -22.45 -17.46 21.56
N LEU A 111 -21.86 -16.40 22.11
CA LEU A 111 -21.52 -15.19 21.35
C LEU A 111 -20.13 -15.29 20.72
N GLN A 112 -20.03 -14.92 19.43
CA GLN A 112 -18.74 -14.86 18.76
C GLN A 112 -17.95 -13.62 19.23
N ARG A 113 -16.65 -13.79 19.46
CA ARG A 113 -15.68 -12.70 19.70
C ARG A 113 -14.69 -12.66 18.56
N GLN A 114 -14.24 -11.47 18.20
CA GLN A 114 -13.20 -11.24 17.20
C GLN A 114 -12.01 -10.55 17.84
N PHE A 115 -10.81 -10.92 17.39
CA PHE A 115 -9.54 -10.37 17.85
C PHE A 115 -8.73 -9.88 16.65
N LEU A 116 -8.29 -8.62 16.70
CA LEU A 116 -7.53 -7.96 15.65
C LEU A 116 -6.18 -7.50 16.23
N THR A 117 -5.07 -8.00 15.69
CA THR A 117 -3.72 -7.55 16.05
C THR A 117 -3.22 -6.57 15.01
N ARG A 118 -3.07 -5.29 15.38
CA ARG A 118 -2.72 -4.18 14.48
C ARG A 118 -1.70 -3.25 15.14
N GLY A 119 -0.67 -2.84 14.41
CA GLY A 119 0.38 -1.94 14.91
C GLY A 119 1.27 -2.51 16.03
N GLY A 120 0.94 -3.68 16.60
CA GLY A 120 1.53 -4.22 17.83
C GLY A 120 0.57 -4.27 19.02
N GLN A 121 -0.63 -3.70 18.88
CA GLN A 121 -1.75 -3.74 19.82
C GLN A 121 -2.75 -4.85 19.44
N VAL A 122 -3.57 -5.27 20.40
CA VAL A 122 -4.62 -6.29 20.23
C VAL A 122 -5.97 -5.69 20.64
N TYR A 123 -6.90 -5.68 19.70
CA TYR A 123 -8.27 -5.23 19.90
C TYR A 123 -9.20 -6.44 19.96
N ARG A 124 -10.20 -6.39 20.84
CA ARG A 124 -11.34 -7.32 20.88
C ARG A 124 -12.60 -6.60 20.40
N ARG A 125 -13.55 -7.33 19.83
CA ARG A 125 -14.98 -6.95 19.86
C ARG A 125 -15.85 -8.17 20.08
N THR A 126 -16.98 -7.99 20.75
CA THR A 126 -17.96 -9.04 21.03
C THR A 126 -19.20 -8.83 20.18
N GLN A 127 -19.76 -9.90 19.64
CA GLN A 127 -21.02 -9.90 18.91
C GLN A 127 -22.20 -9.53 19.83
N GLN A 128 -23.15 -8.76 19.30
CA GLN A 128 -24.38 -8.36 20.01
C GLN A 128 -25.61 -9.10 19.47
N THR A 129 -25.67 -9.32 18.16
CA THR A 129 -26.69 -10.16 17.50
C THR A 129 -26.04 -10.85 16.29
N ASN A 130 -26.76 -11.76 15.62
CA ASN A 130 -26.27 -12.46 14.42
C ASN A 130 -25.64 -11.53 13.37
N ASN A 131 -26.15 -10.29 13.24
CA ASN A 131 -25.67 -9.29 12.27
C ASN A 131 -25.06 -8.03 12.90
N ALA A 132 -24.96 -7.93 14.23
CA ALA A 132 -24.47 -6.72 14.93
C ALA A 132 -23.25 -7.02 15.81
N TRP A 133 -22.26 -6.13 15.76
CA TRP A 133 -21.03 -6.19 16.56
C TRP A 133 -20.95 -4.99 17.50
N GLY A 134 -20.49 -5.24 18.73
CA GLY A 134 -20.09 -4.16 19.63
C GLY A 134 -18.85 -3.42 19.12
N ALA A 135 -18.54 -2.29 19.78
CA ALA A 135 -17.34 -1.52 19.50
C ALA A 135 -16.06 -2.34 19.70
N TRP A 136 -14.98 -1.93 19.02
CA TRP A 136 -13.64 -2.43 19.33
C TRP A 136 -13.14 -1.84 20.66
N GLU A 137 -12.37 -2.63 21.38
CA GLU A 137 -11.80 -2.33 22.70
C GLU A 137 -10.34 -2.80 22.72
N ASP A 138 -9.39 -1.94 23.12
CA ASP A 138 -7.97 -2.30 23.23
C ASP A 138 -7.75 -3.15 24.49
N ILE A 139 -7.30 -4.40 24.30
CA ILE A 139 -7.01 -5.35 25.37
C ILE A 139 -5.50 -5.57 25.55
N THR A 140 -4.63 -4.75 24.94
CA THR A 140 -3.17 -4.94 24.92
C THR A 140 -2.55 -5.04 26.33
N ALA A 141 -3.09 -4.29 27.30
CA ALA A 141 -2.64 -4.30 28.69
C ALA A 141 -2.76 -5.68 29.37
N VAL A 142 -3.71 -6.52 28.93
CA VAL A 142 -3.91 -7.90 29.43
C VAL A 142 -2.67 -8.78 29.20
N PHE A 143 -1.80 -8.39 28.27
CA PHE A 143 -0.60 -9.10 27.88
C PHE A 143 0.69 -8.52 28.49
N ALA A 144 0.62 -7.64 29.50
CA ALA A 144 1.80 -7.03 30.11
C ALA A 144 2.82 -8.05 30.65
N ALA A 145 2.34 -9.16 31.23
CA ALA A 145 3.18 -10.23 31.79
C ALA A 145 3.73 -11.25 30.75
N ALA A 146 3.37 -11.12 29.46
CA ALA A 146 3.64 -12.11 28.43
C ALA A 146 4.84 -11.75 27.55
N GLY A 147 6.04 -11.67 28.12
CA GLY A 147 7.28 -11.31 27.40
C GLY A 147 7.36 -9.84 27.00
N GLN A 148 8.27 -9.49 26.10
CA GLN A 148 8.52 -8.09 25.66
C GLN A 148 8.60 -7.95 24.14
N GLY A 149 8.37 -6.73 23.63
CA GLY A 149 8.38 -6.42 22.19
C GLY A 149 7.00 -6.47 21.50
N ARG A 150 7.00 -6.35 20.16
CA ARG A 150 5.78 -6.23 19.33
C ARG A 150 4.95 -7.52 19.32
N ILE A 151 3.64 -7.40 19.55
CA ILE A 151 2.67 -8.49 19.34
C ILE A 151 2.38 -8.61 17.82
N THR A 152 2.31 -9.84 17.31
CA THR A 152 1.98 -10.12 15.90
C THR A 152 0.71 -10.94 15.73
N ALA A 153 0.31 -11.73 16.73
CA ALA A 153 -0.99 -12.39 16.74
C ALA A 153 -1.52 -12.65 18.15
N PHE A 154 -2.85 -12.70 18.27
CA PHE A 154 -3.57 -13.23 19.43
C PHE A 154 -4.69 -14.17 18.97
N ASN A 155 -4.83 -15.30 19.65
CA ASN A 155 -5.86 -16.32 19.41
C ASN A 155 -6.40 -16.88 20.73
N VAL A 156 -7.69 -17.23 20.72
CA VAL A 156 -8.35 -17.96 21.81
C VAL A 156 -9.00 -19.20 21.22
N ALA A 157 -8.95 -20.30 21.96
CA ALA A 157 -9.50 -21.58 21.56
C ALA A 157 -10.16 -22.28 22.75
N VAL A 158 -11.43 -22.66 22.62
CA VAL A 158 -12.10 -23.57 23.57
C VAL A 158 -11.71 -25.00 23.25
N TYR A 159 -11.33 -25.77 24.27
CA TYR A 159 -10.93 -27.17 24.17
C TYR A 159 -12.05 -28.10 24.66
N LYS A 160 -11.85 -29.42 24.55
CA LYS A 160 -12.84 -30.47 24.92
C LYS A 160 -13.28 -30.49 26.39
N ASP A 161 -12.52 -29.85 27.27
CA ASP A 161 -12.84 -29.62 28.68
C ASP A 161 -13.64 -28.31 28.91
N ASN A 162 -14.08 -27.66 27.82
CA ASN A 162 -14.76 -26.36 27.76
C ASN A 162 -13.94 -25.15 28.28
N LEU A 163 -12.66 -25.32 28.62
CA LEU A 163 -11.80 -24.24 29.12
C LEU A 163 -11.02 -23.56 27.99
N GLN A 164 -11.01 -22.23 27.96
CA GLN A 164 -10.23 -21.45 27.00
C GLN A 164 -8.72 -21.64 27.17
N ARG A 165 -8.01 -21.78 26.06
CA ARG A 165 -6.56 -21.51 25.96
C ARG A 165 -6.38 -20.23 25.17
N GLN A 166 -5.54 -19.34 25.69
CA GLN A 166 -5.17 -18.09 25.03
C GLN A 166 -3.73 -18.18 24.56
N PHE A 167 -3.49 -17.83 23.31
CA PHE A 167 -2.18 -17.87 22.64
C PHE A 167 -1.81 -16.47 22.15
N LEU A 168 -0.61 -16.04 22.49
CA LEU A 168 -0.05 -14.75 22.11
C LEU A 168 1.27 -14.97 21.38
N VAL A 169 1.45 -14.35 20.21
CA VAL A 169 2.77 -14.28 19.56
C VAL A 169 3.34 -12.88 19.74
N ARG A 170 4.48 -12.79 20.42
CA ARG A 170 5.21 -11.54 20.70
C ARG A 170 6.68 -11.74 20.41
N ALA A 171 7.29 -10.83 19.64
CA ALA A 171 8.71 -10.84 19.28
C ALA A 171 9.23 -12.20 18.74
N GLY A 172 8.40 -12.93 17.96
CA GLY A 172 8.75 -14.25 17.43
C GLY A 172 8.59 -15.42 18.41
N GLN A 173 8.19 -15.15 19.65
CA GLN A 173 7.96 -16.14 20.71
C GLN A 173 6.45 -16.39 20.90
N VAL A 174 6.09 -17.63 21.24
CA VAL A 174 4.70 -18.05 21.46
C VAL A 174 4.47 -18.25 22.96
N TYR A 175 3.48 -17.57 23.51
CA TYR A 175 3.06 -17.69 24.91
C TYR A 175 1.65 -18.29 25.00
N ARG A 176 1.38 -19.07 26.05
CA ARG A 176 0.06 -19.64 26.37
C ARG A 176 -0.34 -19.29 27.80
N ARG A 177 -1.62 -19.04 28.03
CA ARG A 177 -2.26 -19.28 29.33
C ARG A 177 -3.57 -20.06 29.20
N THR A 178 -4.00 -20.69 30.28
CA THR A 178 -5.20 -21.54 30.34
C THR A 178 -6.19 -20.99 31.35
N GLN A 179 -7.48 -21.01 31.01
CA GLN A 179 -8.58 -20.70 31.92
C GLN A 179 -8.67 -21.78 32.99
N LEU A 180 -8.83 -21.37 34.24
CA LEU A 180 -8.98 -22.26 35.39
C LEU A 180 -10.46 -22.48 35.69
N ALA A 181 -10.81 -23.56 36.38
CA ALA A 181 -12.20 -23.91 36.70
C ALA A 181 -12.96 -22.86 37.55
N ASN A 182 -12.24 -21.93 38.21
CA ASN A 182 -12.80 -20.79 38.93
C ASN A 182 -12.94 -19.52 38.05
N ASN A 183 -12.86 -19.64 36.73
CA ASN A 183 -12.77 -18.55 35.75
C ASN A 183 -11.53 -17.63 35.88
N GLY A 184 -10.57 -17.99 36.74
CA GLY A 184 -9.24 -17.39 36.77
C GLY A 184 -8.37 -17.83 35.59
N TRP A 185 -7.12 -17.39 35.59
CA TRP A 185 -6.14 -17.70 34.54
C TRP A 185 -4.84 -18.21 35.13
N SER A 186 -4.18 -19.14 34.44
CA SER A 186 -2.78 -19.48 34.71
C SER A 186 -1.85 -18.29 34.42
N GLY A 187 -0.59 -18.41 34.88
CA GLY A 187 0.50 -17.62 34.32
C GLY A 187 0.70 -17.86 32.82
N TRP A 188 1.54 -17.03 32.19
CA TRP A 188 1.91 -17.14 30.78
C TRP A 188 3.12 -18.05 30.60
N ASP A 189 2.91 -19.25 30.08
CA ASP A 189 3.96 -20.20 29.72
C ASP A 189 4.59 -19.81 28.37
N ASN A 190 5.92 -19.84 28.25
CA ASN A 190 6.59 -19.70 26.94
C ASN A 190 6.68 -21.08 26.27
N LEU A 191 5.99 -21.25 25.14
CA LEU A 191 5.92 -22.50 24.38
C LEU A 191 6.86 -22.55 23.17
N THR A 192 7.71 -21.53 22.97
CA THR A 192 8.49 -21.36 21.72
C THR A 192 9.36 -22.58 21.37
N TYR A 193 9.82 -23.33 22.38
CA TYR A 193 10.60 -24.57 22.20
C TYR A 193 9.85 -25.67 21.42
N LEU A 194 8.50 -25.69 21.45
CA LEU A 194 7.67 -26.66 20.72
C LEU A 194 7.69 -26.46 19.19
N PHE A 195 8.38 -25.43 18.69
CA PHE A 195 8.49 -25.09 17.26
C PHE A 195 9.96 -25.06 16.77
N ALA A 196 10.89 -25.58 17.59
CA ALA A 196 12.30 -25.74 17.26
C ALA A 196 12.50 -26.90 16.26
N GLY A 197 12.36 -26.59 14.96
CA GLY A 197 12.50 -27.55 13.85
C GLY A 197 11.52 -27.26 12.71
N VAL A 198 10.35 -26.70 13.01
CA VAL A 198 9.36 -26.29 11.99
C VAL A 198 9.91 -25.11 11.21
N GLY A 199 9.94 -25.18 9.87
CA GLY A 199 10.25 -24.02 9.01
C GLY A 199 11.61 -23.34 9.20
N GLY A 200 12.60 -24.02 9.79
CA GLY A 200 13.94 -23.48 10.01
C GLY A 200 13.99 -22.27 10.95
N ASN A 201 14.89 -21.32 10.67
CA ASN A 201 15.22 -20.20 11.57
C ASN A 201 14.34 -18.94 11.37
N ALA A 202 13.27 -19.02 10.57
CA ALA A 202 12.41 -17.87 10.31
C ALA A 202 11.56 -17.47 11.52
N VAL A 203 11.14 -16.20 11.58
CA VAL A 203 10.32 -15.65 12.68
C VAL A 203 8.90 -16.24 12.67
N ILE A 204 8.39 -16.61 13.84
CA ILE A 204 6.97 -16.97 14.05
C ILE A 204 6.15 -15.68 14.11
N THR A 205 5.14 -15.55 13.25
CA THR A 205 4.25 -14.39 13.22
C THR A 205 2.88 -14.70 13.83
N SER A 206 2.44 -15.96 13.79
CA SER A 206 1.17 -16.38 14.40
C SER A 206 1.20 -17.84 14.85
N PHE A 207 0.43 -18.13 15.89
CA PHE A 207 0.06 -19.48 16.31
C PHE A 207 -1.42 -19.45 16.68
N SER A 208 -2.17 -20.47 16.26
CA SER A 208 -3.57 -20.62 16.62
C SER A 208 -3.95 -22.08 16.84
N ALA A 209 -4.99 -22.29 17.63
CA ALA A 209 -5.65 -23.57 17.81
C ALA A 209 -7.16 -23.43 17.53
N SER A 210 -7.80 -24.51 17.10
CA SER A 210 -9.26 -24.60 17.00
C SER A 210 -9.67 -26.04 17.17
N LEU A 211 -10.68 -26.28 18.02
CA LEU A 211 -11.48 -27.49 17.91
C LEU A 211 -12.33 -27.37 16.63
N TYR A 212 -12.51 -28.47 15.91
CA TYR A 212 -13.30 -28.56 14.67
C TYR A 212 -14.55 -29.41 14.92
N GLN A 213 -15.49 -29.40 13.98
CA GLN A 213 -16.75 -30.16 14.08
C GLN A 213 -16.56 -31.67 14.27
N ASP A 214 -15.47 -32.23 13.73
CA ASP A 214 -15.07 -33.63 13.89
C ASP A 214 -14.49 -33.97 15.28
N ASN A 215 -14.53 -33.01 16.22
CA ASN A 215 -13.96 -33.10 17.55
C ASN A 215 -12.44 -33.41 17.54
N VAL A 216 -11.71 -33.00 16.50
CA VAL A 216 -10.24 -33.08 16.44
C VAL A 216 -9.65 -31.68 16.54
N LEU A 217 -8.88 -31.43 17.59
CA LEU A 217 -8.12 -30.19 17.75
C LEU A 217 -7.12 -30.05 16.60
N ARG A 218 -7.09 -28.88 15.98
CA ARG A 218 -6.10 -28.50 14.96
C ARG A 218 -5.27 -27.33 15.45
N GLN A 219 -3.98 -27.37 15.19
CA GLN A 219 -3.05 -26.28 15.52
C GLN A 219 -2.37 -25.79 14.25
N PHE A 220 -2.20 -24.48 14.15
CA PHE A 220 -1.59 -23.80 13.02
C PHE A 220 -0.47 -22.88 13.49
N LEU A 221 0.61 -22.83 12.71
CA LEU A 221 1.78 -21.98 12.95
C LEU A 221 2.09 -21.22 11.66
N VAL A 222 2.19 -19.90 11.73
CA VAL A 222 2.73 -19.08 10.63
C VAL A 222 4.14 -18.69 10.99
N LYS A 223 5.11 -19.14 10.19
CA LYS A 223 6.54 -18.94 10.41
C LYS A 223 7.24 -18.72 9.07
N GLY A 224 7.89 -17.57 8.90
CA GLY A 224 8.60 -17.23 7.66
C GLY A 224 7.73 -17.26 6.40
N ASN A 225 6.56 -16.60 6.42
CA ASN A 225 5.58 -16.59 5.32
C ASN A 225 4.95 -17.98 5.00
N LYS A 226 5.29 -19.04 5.74
CA LYS A 226 4.71 -20.37 5.56
C LYS A 226 3.76 -20.72 6.69
N VAL A 227 2.65 -21.35 6.33
CA VAL A 227 1.64 -21.87 7.25
C VAL A 227 1.83 -23.37 7.40
N TYR A 228 1.96 -23.80 8.65
CA TYR A 228 2.07 -25.20 9.04
C TYR A 228 0.83 -25.62 9.83
N ARG A 229 0.43 -26.89 9.71
CA ARG A 229 -0.70 -27.52 10.41
C ARG A 229 -0.25 -28.80 11.11
N ARG A 230 -0.79 -29.04 12.31
CA ARG A 230 -0.79 -30.37 12.96
C ARG A 230 -2.16 -30.69 13.58
N LEU A 231 -2.38 -31.95 13.93
CA LEU A 231 -3.66 -32.48 14.41
C LEU A 231 -3.51 -33.07 15.82
N GLU A 232 -4.60 -33.20 16.57
CA GLU A 232 -4.60 -33.86 17.88
C GLU A 232 -4.10 -35.32 17.82
N THR A 233 -4.36 -36.00 16.71
CA THR A 233 -3.96 -37.39 16.43
C THR A 233 -2.48 -37.54 16.09
N ASP A 234 -1.80 -36.46 15.68
CA ASP A 234 -0.35 -36.39 15.55
C ASP A 234 0.11 -34.96 15.83
N LEU A 235 0.50 -34.73 17.09
CA LEU A 235 1.04 -33.45 17.54
C LEU A 235 2.55 -33.31 17.29
N ASN A 236 3.22 -34.33 16.76
CA ASN A 236 4.66 -34.31 16.50
C ASN A 236 4.96 -33.83 15.07
N THR A 237 4.17 -34.27 14.09
CA THR A 237 4.37 -33.91 12.68
C THR A 237 3.70 -32.58 12.31
N TRP A 238 4.47 -31.68 11.69
CA TRP A 238 3.96 -30.43 11.11
C TRP A 238 3.90 -30.51 9.57
N GLN A 239 2.70 -30.46 9.00
CA GLN A 239 2.49 -30.38 7.57
C GLN A 239 2.53 -28.93 7.08
N GLU A 240 3.34 -28.66 6.05
CA GLU A 240 3.35 -27.40 5.31
C GLU A 240 2.08 -27.31 4.42
N ILE A 241 1.31 -26.22 4.48
CA ILE A 241 0.01 -26.08 3.78
C ILE A 241 -0.14 -24.77 2.97
N SER A 242 0.92 -23.97 2.83
CA SER A 242 0.87 -22.64 2.19
C SER A 242 0.37 -22.59 0.74
N PRO A 243 0.55 -23.63 -0.12
CA PRO A 243 0.05 -23.61 -1.50
C PRO A 243 -1.46 -23.31 -1.61
N ILE A 244 -2.27 -23.65 -0.60
CA ILE A 244 -3.72 -23.37 -0.60
C ILE A 244 -4.05 -21.88 -0.44
N PHE A 245 -3.06 -21.05 -0.08
CA PHE A 245 -3.21 -19.59 0.09
C PHE A 245 -2.60 -18.78 -1.07
N ALA A 246 -2.00 -19.44 -2.08
CA ALA A 246 -1.49 -18.79 -3.28
C ALA A 246 -2.54 -17.89 -3.98
N PRO A 247 -3.77 -18.34 -4.30
CA PRO A 247 -4.76 -17.52 -5.00
C PRO A 247 -5.40 -16.40 -4.14
N VAL A 248 -5.16 -16.37 -2.83
CA VAL A 248 -5.84 -15.42 -1.93
C VAL A 248 -5.40 -13.99 -2.23
N GLY A 249 -6.36 -13.09 -2.43
CA GLY A 249 -6.10 -11.71 -2.80
C GLY A 249 -5.70 -11.50 -4.27
N ARG A 250 -5.82 -12.52 -5.14
CA ARG A 250 -5.59 -12.38 -6.59
C ARG A 250 -6.89 -12.13 -7.34
N SER A 251 -6.78 -11.68 -8.58
CA SER A 251 -7.89 -11.70 -9.53
C SER A 251 -8.34 -13.14 -9.83
N PRO A 252 -9.65 -13.41 -9.98
CA PRO A 252 -10.12 -14.70 -10.51
C PRO A 252 -9.85 -14.85 -12.02
N ASN A 253 -9.53 -13.76 -12.72
CA ASN A 253 -9.19 -13.78 -14.14
C ASN A 253 -7.70 -14.07 -14.34
N ALA A 254 -7.35 -15.26 -14.83
CA ALA A 254 -5.97 -15.70 -15.03
C ALA A 254 -5.17 -14.90 -16.08
N ARG A 255 -5.78 -13.99 -16.86
CA ARG A 255 -5.05 -13.01 -17.67
C ARG A 255 -4.50 -11.85 -16.86
N VAL A 256 -5.11 -11.52 -15.72
CA VAL A 256 -4.72 -10.39 -14.87
C VAL A 256 -3.45 -10.75 -14.08
N ALA A 257 -2.57 -9.77 -13.89
CA ALA A 257 -1.28 -9.97 -13.25
C ALA A 257 -1.38 -10.24 -11.74
N GLU A 258 -0.23 -10.63 -11.16
CA GLU A 258 -0.07 -10.77 -9.71
C GLU A 258 -0.27 -9.42 -8.99
N PRO A 259 -0.83 -9.42 -7.75
CA PRO A 259 -0.94 -8.22 -6.94
C PRO A 259 0.41 -7.60 -6.58
N ILE A 260 0.59 -6.34 -6.97
CA ILE A 260 1.70 -5.49 -6.52
C ILE A 260 1.33 -4.93 -5.15
N HIS A 261 2.02 -5.39 -4.12
CA HIS A 261 1.78 -4.94 -2.75
C HIS A 261 2.68 -3.76 -2.38
N ARG A 262 2.09 -2.72 -1.76
CA ARG A 262 2.83 -1.53 -1.31
C ARG A 262 2.52 -1.15 0.13
N ARG A 263 3.58 -0.99 0.93
CA ARG A 263 3.58 -0.61 2.34
C ARG A 263 3.69 0.90 2.46
N VAL A 264 2.66 1.55 2.97
CA VAL A 264 2.55 3.01 3.02
C VAL A 264 2.98 3.54 4.39
N MET A 265 3.80 4.60 4.39
CA MET A 265 3.92 5.53 5.51
C MET A 265 2.96 6.70 5.30
N VAL A 266 2.10 6.98 6.28
CA VAL A 266 1.23 8.16 6.26
C VAL A 266 1.79 9.22 7.21
N LEU A 267 2.07 10.42 6.71
CA LEU A 267 2.33 11.62 7.52
C LEU A 267 1.12 12.54 7.45
N GLU A 268 0.40 12.66 8.56
CA GLU A 268 -0.83 13.42 8.65
C GLU A 268 -0.57 14.76 9.37
N PHE A 269 -0.23 15.80 8.58
CA PHE A 269 -0.12 17.17 9.08
C PHE A 269 -1.52 17.73 9.33
N ASN A 270 -1.90 17.70 10.61
CA ASN A 270 -3.25 18.00 11.05
C ASN A 270 -3.17 18.63 12.45
N PRO A 271 -2.70 19.89 12.54
CA PRO A 271 -2.44 20.56 13.83
C PRO A 271 -3.72 20.64 14.67
N VAL A 272 -3.58 20.62 16.00
CA VAL A 272 -4.62 21.14 16.89
C VAL A 272 -4.77 22.64 16.61
N ILE A 273 -6.00 23.11 16.51
CA ILE A 273 -6.30 24.53 16.43
C ILE A 273 -6.84 24.99 17.79
N GLU A 274 -5.98 25.59 18.62
CA GLU A 274 -6.33 26.01 19.98
C GLU A 274 -7.55 26.93 19.98
N SER A 275 -7.53 27.95 19.11
CA SER A 275 -8.58 28.96 18.95
C SER A 275 -9.94 28.41 18.49
N HIS A 276 -10.01 27.14 18.09
CA HIS A 276 -11.23 26.47 17.60
C HIS A 276 -11.68 25.30 18.50
N GLY A 277 -11.33 25.40 19.78
CA GLY A 277 -11.69 24.46 20.84
C GLY A 277 -10.72 23.30 20.99
N SER A 278 -9.43 23.53 20.68
CA SER A 278 -8.37 22.51 20.67
C SER A 278 -8.75 21.25 19.86
N ARG A 279 -9.41 21.44 18.71
CA ARG A 279 -9.77 20.38 17.76
C ARG A 279 -8.74 20.30 16.64
N ARG A 280 -8.51 19.11 16.09
CA ARG A 280 -7.64 18.91 14.91
C ARG A 280 -8.17 19.73 13.72
N LEU A 281 -7.29 20.30 12.91
CA LEU A 281 -7.63 21.24 11.83
C LEU A 281 -8.71 20.72 10.88
N ASN A 282 -8.68 19.42 10.52
CA ASN A 282 -9.74 18.82 9.71
C ASN A 282 -11.11 18.91 10.42
N ASP A 283 -11.19 18.49 11.68
CA ASP A 283 -12.43 18.51 12.48
C ASP A 283 -12.86 19.95 12.81
N ALA A 284 -11.88 20.84 13.02
CA ALA A 284 -12.07 22.25 13.34
C ALA A 284 -12.84 22.97 12.24
N MET A 285 -12.48 22.69 10.98
CA MET A 285 -13.03 23.29 9.76
C MET A 285 -14.22 22.52 9.15
N GLY A 286 -14.58 21.35 9.70
CA GLY A 286 -15.65 20.49 9.15
C GLY A 286 -15.22 19.71 7.89
N TRP A 287 -13.92 19.56 7.68
CA TRP A 287 -13.32 18.77 6.61
C TRP A 287 -13.34 17.27 6.92
N ARG A 288 -12.91 16.45 5.97
CA ARG A 288 -13.09 14.99 5.99
C ARG A 288 -12.06 14.30 6.89
N ASN A 289 -12.27 13.02 7.18
CA ASN A 289 -11.35 12.21 7.97
C ASN A 289 -10.42 11.40 7.04
N PRO A 290 -9.08 11.62 7.08
CA PRO A 290 -8.09 10.87 6.31
C PRO A 290 -8.23 9.34 6.38
N LEU A 291 -8.58 8.78 7.55
CA LEU A 291 -8.75 7.34 7.73
C LEU A 291 -9.89 6.74 6.89
N VAL A 292 -10.90 7.55 6.55
CA VAL A 292 -12.04 7.14 5.71
C VAL A 292 -11.69 7.32 4.23
N LEU A 293 -11.05 8.44 3.88
CA LEU A 293 -10.61 8.72 2.51
C LEU A 293 -9.60 7.68 2.00
N GLU A 294 -8.63 7.29 2.82
CA GLU A 294 -7.67 6.22 2.48
C GLU A 294 -8.35 4.87 2.24
N ASP A 295 -9.30 4.47 3.11
CA ASP A 295 -10.03 3.21 2.97
C ASP A 295 -10.95 3.21 1.74
N GLN A 296 -11.52 4.36 1.36
CA GLN A 296 -12.24 4.52 0.10
C GLN A 296 -11.29 4.39 -1.10
N TYR A 297 -10.19 5.15 -1.10
CA TYR A 297 -9.18 5.19 -2.16
C TYR A 297 -8.57 3.81 -2.45
N THR A 298 -8.16 3.05 -1.42
CA THR A 298 -7.61 1.70 -1.62
C THR A 298 -8.65 0.75 -2.20
N ARG A 299 -9.90 0.76 -1.71
CA ARG A 299 -10.99 -0.07 -2.26
C ARG A 299 -11.34 0.30 -3.70
N TYR A 300 -11.30 1.58 -4.07
CA TYR A 300 -11.51 2.02 -5.46
C TYR A 300 -10.39 1.55 -6.39
N LEU A 301 -9.12 1.68 -5.99
CA LEU A 301 -7.98 1.17 -6.77
C LEU A 301 -7.98 -0.36 -6.87
N GLU A 302 -8.23 -1.08 -5.78
CA GLU A 302 -8.34 -2.54 -5.78
C GLU A 302 -9.43 -3.05 -6.75
N SER A 303 -10.57 -2.37 -6.79
CA SER A 303 -11.68 -2.69 -7.69
C SER A 303 -11.31 -2.43 -9.16
N ALA A 304 -10.89 -1.19 -9.47
CA ALA A 304 -10.51 -0.78 -10.83
C ALA A 304 -9.34 -1.62 -11.40
N THR A 305 -8.35 -1.91 -10.56
CA THR A 305 -7.17 -2.71 -10.94
C THR A 305 -7.40 -4.22 -10.87
N SER A 306 -8.61 -4.67 -10.53
CA SER A 306 -8.97 -6.08 -10.42
C SER A 306 -8.02 -6.87 -9.49
N GLN A 307 -7.70 -6.27 -8.34
CA GLN A 307 -6.74 -6.73 -7.31
C GLN A 307 -5.24 -6.61 -7.65
N VAL A 308 -4.85 -5.93 -8.74
CA VAL A 308 -3.42 -5.74 -9.08
C VAL A 308 -2.72 -4.70 -8.22
N VAL A 309 -3.43 -3.70 -7.67
CA VAL A 309 -2.85 -2.68 -6.79
C VAL A 309 -3.35 -2.87 -5.36
N GLN A 310 -2.45 -3.14 -4.41
CA GLN A 310 -2.80 -3.46 -3.02
C GLN A 310 -1.93 -2.70 -2.01
N TYR A 311 -2.44 -1.57 -1.50
CA TYR A 311 -1.80 -0.78 -0.46
C TYR A 311 -2.10 -1.25 0.97
N THR A 312 -1.15 -1.14 1.90
CA THR A 312 -1.40 -1.24 3.35
C THR A 312 -0.67 -0.13 4.08
N VAL A 313 -1.39 0.62 4.92
CA VAL A 313 -0.78 1.59 5.86
C VAL A 313 0.05 0.83 6.89
N ALA A 314 1.36 0.78 6.67
CA ALA A 314 2.31 0.10 7.55
C ALA A 314 2.61 0.96 8.79
N GLN A 315 2.70 2.28 8.61
CA GLN A 315 2.88 3.27 9.67
C GLN A 315 2.01 4.51 9.40
N ARG A 316 1.46 5.11 10.45
CA ARG A 316 0.95 6.50 10.44
C ARG A 316 1.67 7.30 11.51
N VAL A 317 1.98 8.56 11.22
CA VAL A 317 2.31 9.58 12.21
C VAL A 317 1.33 10.74 12.03
N ARG A 318 0.54 11.05 13.07
CA ARG A 318 -0.27 12.27 13.13
C ARG A 318 0.59 13.37 13.75
N LEU A 319 0.64 14.52 13.09
CA LEU A 319 1.60 15.59 13.36
C LEU A 319 0.89 16.85 13.82
N ASP A 320 1.37 17.39 14.94
CA ASP A 320 0.80 18.56 15.62
C ASP A 320 1.47 19.86 15.18
N GLN A 321 1.48 20.08 13.86
CA GLN A 321 2.20 21.17 13.22
C GLN A 321 1.68 21.39 11.80
N PHE A 322 1.82 22.61 11.31
CA PHE A 322 1.81 22.88 9.87
C PHE A 322 3.12 22.39 9.23
N PRO A 323 3.12 21.99 7.95
CA PRO A 323 4.33 21.52 7.28
C PRO A 323 5.31 22.67 6.96
N PRO A 324 6.63 22.40 6.93
CA PRO A 324 7.64 23.37 6.53
C PRO A 324 7.66 23.60 5.02
N ARG A 325 7.66 24.85 4.59
CA ARG A 325 7.64 25.26 3.17
C ARG A 325 9.04 25.54 2.61
N THR A 326 9.16 25.72 1.30
CA THR A 326 10.44 25.91 0.59
C THR A 326 11.21 27.17 0.97
N ASP A 327 10.51 28.23 1.36
CA ASP A 327 11.03 29.46 1.96
C ASP A 327 11.45 29.30 3.44
N GLY A 328 11.14 28.17 4.07
CA GLY A 328 11.32 27.90 5.49
C GLY A 328 10.13 28.29 6.37
N THR A 329 9.06 28.86 5.81
CA THR A 329 7.87 29.23 6.57
C THR A 329 7.16 27.99 7.12
N VAL A 330 6.76 28.06 8.39
CA VAL A 330 5.79 27.18 9.05
C VAL A 330 4.68 28.09 9.58
N TYR A 331 3.43 27.83 9.23
CA TYR A 331 2.32 28.61 9.76
C TYR A 331 2.07 28.32 11.25
N THR A 332 1.62 29.32 11.99
CA THR A 332 0.84 29.13 13.22
C THR A 332 -0.65 29.05 12.91
N ASP A 333 -1.45 28.56 13.86
CA ASP A 333 -2.92 28.53 13.82
C ASP A 333 -3.52 29.83 13.27
N ASP A 334 -3.26 30.94 13.96
CA ASP A 334 -3.85 32.23 13.63
C ASP A 334 -3.39 32.75 12.27
N GLN A 335 -2.14 32.49 11.87
CA GLN A 335 -1.64 32.84 10.54
C GLN A 335 -2.38 32.07 9.44
N TYR A 336 -2.56 30.76 9.62
CA TYR A 336 -3.26 29.92 8.66
C TYR A 336 -4.74 30.27 8.58
N ILE A 337 -5.43 30.36 9.73
CA ILE A 337 -6.85 30.68 9.80
C ILE A 337 -7.12 32.09 9.24
N ALA A 338 -6.25 33.07 9.51
CA ALA A 338 -6.36 34.41 8.93
C ALA A 338 -6.15 34.40 7.41
N CYS A 339 -5.07 33.79 6.91
CA CYS A 339 -4.79 33.77 5.47
C CYS A 339 -5.83 32.97 4.69
N PHE A 340 -6.38 31.90 5.27
CA PHE A 340 -7.39 31.06 4.61
C PHE A 340 -8.72 31.80 4.50
N ARG A 341 -9.18 32.44 5.58
CA ARG A 341 -10.40 33.27 5.58
C ARG A 341 -10.28 34.47 4.65
N ALA A 342 -9.11 35.12 4.60
CA ALA A 342 -8.84 36.26 3.72
C ALA A 342 -8.57 35.87 2.26
N LYS A 343 -8.37 34.57 1.95
CA LYS A 343 -7.90 34.05 0.65
C LYS A 343 -6.55 34.65 0.22
N THR A 344 -5.64 34.81 1.19
CA THR A 344 -4.29 35.40 1.02
C THR A 344 -3.15 34.45 1.41
N CYS A 345 -3.44 33.17 1.66
CA CYS A 345 -2.38 32.18 1.89
C CYS A 345 -1.44 32.09 0.67
N ASN A 346 -0.16 31.86 0.92
CA ASN A 346 0.83 31.72 -0.14
C ASN A 346 0.54 30.43 -0.92
N GLU A 347 0.46 30.53 -2.25
CA GLU A 347 0.25 29.41 -3.19
C GLU A 347 1.54 28.97 -3.90
N ARG A 348 2.58 29.81 -3.89
CA ARG A 348 3.79 29.64 -4.72
C ARG A 348 4.84 28.74 -4.08
N GLU A 349 4.97 28.81 -2.76
CA GLU A 349 5.93 28.00 -2.01
C GLU A 349 5.42 26.58 -1.84
N THR A 350 6.26 25.58 -2.14
CA THR A 350 5.89 24.16 -2.01
C THR A 350 6.35 23.61 -0.66
N LEU A 351 6.02 22.35 -0.39
CA LEU A 351 6.52 21.61 0.76
C LEU A 351 8.05 21.46 0.69
N ASN A 352 8.74 21.65 1.81
CA ASN A 352 10.14 21.27 1.94
C ASN A 352 10.28 19.75 2.11
N TYR A 353 10.09 19.01 1.01
CA TYR A 353 10.16 17.54 0.98
C TYR A 353 11.47 17.02 1.58
N ARG A 354 12.62 17.67 1.34
CA ARG A 354 13.91 17.25 1.91
C ARG A 354 13.88 17.29 3.44
N LYS A 355 13.31 18.33 4.04
CA LYS A 355 13.13 18.44 5.49
C LYS A 355 12.18 17.36 6.01
N VAL A 356 11.00 17.21 5.43
CA VAL A 356 9.99 16.20 5.85
C VAL A 356 10.54 14.76 5.77
N LEU A 357 11.24 14.41 4.68
CA LEU A 357 11.84 13.08 4.52
C LEU A 357 12.96 12.81 5.54
N THR A 358 13.65 13.86 6.01
CA THR A 358 14.73 13.78 7.00
C THR A 358 14.16 13.72 8.43
N ASP A 359 13.33 14.68 8.82
CA ASP A 359 12.73 14.80 10.16
C ASP A 359 11.97 13.52 10.57
N HIS A 360 11.31 12.88 9.62
CA HIS A 360 10.53 11.65 9.85
C HIS A 360 11.25 10.36 9.40
N ARG A 361 12.54 10.46 9.05
CA ARG A 361 13.44 9.33 8.71
C ARG A 361 12.89 8.42 7.60
N VAL A 362 12.14 9.00 6.66
CA VAL A 362 11.36 8.26 5.65
C VAL A 362 12.29 7.48 4.72
N CYS A 363 13.40 8.09 4.28
CA CYS A 363 14.37 7.41 3.43
C CYS A 363 15.06 6.23 4.14
N GLU A 364 15.30 6.29 5.46
CA GLU A 364 15.86 5.16 6.20
C GLU A 364 14.89 3.97 6.19
N LYS A 365 13.60 4.23 6.45
CA LYS A 365 12.52 3.23 6.45
C LYS A 365 12.31 2.60 5.08
N PHE A 366 12.36 3.42 4.03
CA PHE A 366 12.32 2.96 2.64
C PHE A 366 13.54 2.11 2.29
N ASN A 367 14.75 2.53 2.69
CA ASN A 367 15.98 1.76 2.46
C ASN A 367 15.96 0.41 3.20
N ALA A 368 15.39 0.36 4.40
CA ALA A 368 15.21 -0.85 5.21
C ALA A 368 14.05 -1.76 4.73
N GLY A 369 13.23 -1.33 3.78
CA GLY A 369 12.06 -2.08 3.31
C GLY A 369 10.90 -2.13 4.33
N GLU A 370 10.88 -1.24 5.32
CA GLU A 370 9.73 -1.09 6.22
C GLU A 370 8.50 -0.55 5.47
N ILE A 371 8.75 0.29 4.46
CA ILE A 371 7.79 1.02 3.63
C ILE A 371 8.26 1.04 2.18
N ASP A 372 7.33 1.17 1.24
CA ASP A 372 7.57 1.33 -0.20
C ASP A 372 7.17 2.74 -0.71
N GLU A 373 6.21 3.38 -0.04
CA GLU A 373 5.56 4.61 -0.50
C GLU A 373 5.22 5.55 0.66
N LEU A 374 5.20 6.86 0.40
CA LEU A 374 4.82 7.91 1.35
C LEU A 374 3.51 8.59 0.91
N TRP A 375 2.53 8.67 1.81
CA TRP A 375 1.35 9.52 1.63
C TRP A 375 1.41 10.69 2.64
N LEU A 376 1.15 11.89 2.15
CA LEU A 376 1.06 13.11 2.92
C LEU A 376 -0.41 13.53 3.02
N TRP A 377 -0.89 13.85 4.21
CA TRP A 377 -2.18 14.53 4.41
C TRP A 377 -1.96 15.94 4.95
N GLY A 378 -2.82 16.86 4.54
CA GLY A 378 -2.77 18.27 4.89
C GLY A 378 -4.04 19.00 4.50
N GLY A 379 -4.08 20.30 4.80
CA GLY A 379 -5.14 21.19 4.33
C GLY A 379 -4.76 21.93 3.04
N PRO A 380 -5.65 22.80 2.54
CA PRO A 380 -5.34 23.75 1.48
C PRO A 380 -4.08 24.57 1.78
N PHE A 381 -3.33 24.95 0.74
CA PHE A 381 -2.08 25.75 0.82
C PHE A 381 -0.90 25.10 1.58
N PHE A 382 -0.95 23.79 1.87
CA PHE A 382 0.18 23.04 2.48
C PHE A 382 1.34 22.76 1.49
N GLY A 383 1.19 23.14 0.21
CA GLY A 383 2.28 23.12 -0.79
C GLY A 383 2.62 21.76 -1.37
N TYR A 384 1.69 20.79 -1.32
CA TYR A 384 1.92 19.44 -1.84
C TYR A 384 1.78 19.39 -3.37
N TRP A 385 2.56 18.51 -3.99
CA TRP A 385 2.27 17.91 -5.30
C TRP A 385 1.36 16.70 -5.12
N GLU A 386 0.40 16.53 -6.02
CA GLU A 386 -0.53 15.40 -6.09
C GLU A 386 0.22 14.06 -6.17
N ALA A 387 1.27 14.00 -7.02
CA ALA A 387 2.24 12.91 -7.06
C ALA A 387 3.66 13.41 -7.41
N ASN A 388 4.66 13.08 -6.60
CA ASN A 388 6.08 13.28 -6.94
C ASN A 388 6.99 12.12 -6.46
N MET A 389 8.25 12.13 -6.89
CA MET A 389 9.20 11.04 -6.63
C MET A 389 10.48 11.55 -5.98
N ALA A 390 11.09 10.76 -5.09
CA ALA A 390 12.31 11.07 -4.36
C ALA A 390 13.37 9.98 -4.48
N GLY A 391 14.65 10.37 -4.34
CA GLY A 391 15.78 9.43 -4.28
C GLY A 391 16.51 9.18 -5.60
N THR A 392 17.37 8.16 -5.62
CA THR A 392 18.24 7.85 -6.76
C THR A 392 17.44 7.52 -8.02
N GLY A 393 17.68 8.28 -9.09
CA GLY A 393 17.02 8.11 -10.38
C GLY A 393 15.55 8.55 -10.40
N ALA A 394 15.08 9.31 -9.41
CA ALA A 394 13.73 9.86 -9.41
C ALA A 394 13.45 10.77 -10.62
N PHE A 395 12.26 10.65 -11.18
CA PHE A 395 11.79 11.41 -12.35
C PHE A 395 10.43 12.07 -12.07
N ASP A 396 9.99 12.95 -12.97
CA ASP A 396 8.76 13.71 -12.81
C ASP A 396 7.54 12.80 -13.05
N THR A 397 6.66 12.71 -12.05
CA THR A 397 5.40 11.96 -12.12
C THR A 397 4.17 12.87 -12.18
N ASN A 398 4.32 14.16 -11.88
CA ASN A 398 3.36 15.28 -11.94
C ASN A 398 3.99 16.53 -11.29
N GLY A 399 4.86 16.30 -10.30
CA GLY A 399 5.67 17.30 -9.62
C GLY A 399 7.16 16.98 -9.65
N ALA A 400 7.98 18.04 -9.57
CA ALA A 400 9.43 17.97 -9.75
C ALA A 400 10.14 16.96 -8.80
N PRO A 401 11.18 16.23 -9.27
CA PRO A 401 11.87 15.21 -8.48
C PRO A 401 12.56 15.75 -7.23
N VAL A 402 12.34 15.10 -6.09
CA VAL A 402 13.03 15.41 -4.83
C VAL A 402 14.42 14.78 -4.81
N THR A 403 15.33 15.45 -5.50
CA THR A 403 16.77 15.15 -5.51
C THR A 403 17.42 15.35 -4.15
N GLY A 404 18.64 14.83 -3.93
CA GLY A 404 19.47 15.15 -2.77
C GLY A 404 18.90 14.67 -1.43
N THR A 405 18.33 13.46 -1.43
CA THR A 405 17.78 12.77 -0.25
C THR A 405 18.60 11.50 0.04
N ALA A 406 18.40 10.88 1.21
CA ALA A 406 19.06 9.62 1.56
C ALA A 406 18.38 8.37 0.94
N CYS A 407 17.40 8.53 0.05
CA CYS A 407 16.61 7.43 -0.52
C CYS A 407 17.42 6.74 -1.65
N GLN A 408 17.79 5.48 -1.45
CA GLN A 408 18.70 4.72 -2.34
C GLN A 408 18.07 4.24 -3.66
N GLY A 409 16.79 4.53 -3.88
CA GLY A 409 16.03 4.21 -5.09
C GLY A 409 14.77 5.07 -5.15
N LYS A 410 13.84 4.73 -6.05
CA LYS A 410 12.64 5.55 -6.32
C LYS A 410 11.57 5.41 -5.24
N LEU A 411 11.54 6.34 -4.28
CA LEU A 411 10.43 6.50 -3.34
C LEU A 411 9.31 7.32 -4.02
N ASN A 412 8.13 6.72 -4.17
CA ASN A 412 6.94 7.44 -4.60
C ASN A 412 6.32 8.21 -3.42
N ILE A 413 5.77 9.40 -3.71
CA ILE A 413 5.12 10.28 -2.74
C ILE A 413 3.78 10.77 -3.34
N MET A 414 2.69 10.64 -2.57
CA MET A 414 1.36 11.17 -2.92
C MET A 414 0.96 12.28 -1.93
N GLY A 415 0.32 13.35 -2.42
CA GLY A 415 -0.01 14.54 -1.62
C GLY A 415 -1.51 14.83 -1.54
N PHE A 416 -2.17 14.39 -0.47
CA PHE A 416 -3.62 14.45 -0.31
C PHE A 416 -4.11 15.61 0.58
N ASN A 417 -5.28 16.15 0.27
CA ASN A 417 -5.93 17.25 0.99
C ASN A 417 -7.28 16.82 1.60
N TYR A 418 -7.45 16.92 2.92
CA TYR A 418 -8.67 16.46 3.62
C TYR A 418 -9.89 17.37 3.45
N GLU A 419 -9.76 18.54 2.82
CA GLU A 419 -10.92 19.28 2.29
C GLU A 419 -11.64 18.52 1.17
N ARG A 420 -10.91 17.69 0.41
CA ARG A 420 -11.33 17.12 -0.88
C ARG A 420 -11.85 15.69 -0.78
N GLU A 421 -12.50 15.27 -1.86
CA GLU A 421 -13.22 14.01 -2.03
C GLU A 421 -12.29 12.87 -2.54
N PRO A 422 -12.65 11.58 -2.34
CA PRO A 422 -11.83 10.44 -2.79
C PRO A 422 -11.51 10.43 -4.29
N GLU A 423 -12.37 10.99 -5.15
CA GLU A 423 -12.10 11.11 -6.58
C GLU A 423 -10.84 11.92 -6.89
N ARG A 424 -10.43 12.86 -6.02
CA ARG A 424 -9.20 13.64 -6.20
C ARG A 424 -7.95 12.80 -5.90
N MET A 425 -8.01 11.93 -4.91
CA MET A 425 -6.94 10.93 -4.69
C MET A 425 -6.76 9.99 -5.90
N LEU A 426 -7.84 9.67 -6.61
CA LEU A 426 -7.80 8.87 -7.84
C LEU A 426 -7.29 9.68 -9.05
N GLU A 427 -7.63 10.97 -9.10
CA GLU A 427 -7.05 11.95 -10.03
C GLU A 427 -5.52 12.00 -9.84
N ASP A 428 -5.02 12.16 -8.61
CA ASP A 428 -3.59 12.16 -8.24
C ASP A 428 -2.86 10.88 -8.72
N MET A 429 -3.49 9.71 -8.56
CA MET A 429 -2.96 8.45 -9.09
C MET A 429 -2.96 8.43 -10.62
N GLY A 430 -3.94 9.06 -11.26
CA GLY A 430 -3.97 9.24 -12.71
C GLY A 430 -2.87 10.18 -13.21
N HIS A 431 -2.61 11.28 -12.51
CA HIS A 431 -1.45 12.13 -12.76
C HIS A 431 -0.14 11.33 -12.72
N ARG A 432 0.06 10.51 -11.66
CA ARG A 432 1.21 9.59 -11.54
C ARG A 432 1.31 8.59 -12.69
N VAL A 433 0.18 8.06 -13.17
CA VAL A 433 0.11 7.21 -14.37
C VAL A 433 0.58 7.99 -15.59
N GLU A 434 0.06 9.19 -15.83
CA GLU A 434 0.40 10.02 -16.99
C GLU A 434 1.89 10.37 -16.99
N GLY A 435 2.43 10.94 -15.90
CA GLY A 435 3.85 11.29 -15.80
C GLY A 435 4.79 10.10 -15.93
N THR A 436 4.46 8.95 -15.31
CA THR A 436 5.28 7.73 -15.43
C THR A 436 5.32 7.20 -16.86
N MET A 437 4.19 7.16 -17.55
CA MET A 437 4.14 6.68 -18.94
C MET A 437 4.78 7.68 -19.92
N VAL A 438 4.69 8.99 -19.64
CA VAL A 438 5.44 10.04 -20.36
C VAL A 438 6.94 9.82 -20.19
N HIS A 439 7.43 9.52 -18.99
CA HIS A 439 8.84 9.24 -18.74
C HIS A 439 9.30 7.95 -19.47
N LEU A 440 8.51 6.87 -19.41
CA LEU A 440 8.77 5.61 -20.11
C LEU A 440 8.90 5.78 -21.63
N PHE A 441 8.14 6.71 -22.22
CA PHE A 441 8.25 7.09 -23.64
C PHE A 441 9.12 8.33 -23.89
N GLY A 442 10.10 8.60 -23.03
CA GLY A 442 11.14 9.62 -23.26
C GLY A 442 10.63 11.05 -23.37
N GLY A 443 9.53 11.37 -22.68
CA GLY A 443 8.86 12.68 -22.74
C GLY A 443 7.79 12.81 -23.85
N VAL A 444 7.56 11.76 -24.64
CA VAL A 444 6.66 11.83 -25.81
C VAL A 444 5.21 11.54 -25.44
N TRP A 445 4.42 12.61 -25.31
CA TRP A 445 2.95 12.55 -25.21
C TRP A 445 2.32 13.75 -25.91
N ARG A 446 1.88 13.59 -27.16
CA ARG A 446 1.41 14.68 -28.04
C ARG A 446 -0.03 15.11 -27.76
N ASN A 447 -0.90 14.20 -27.30
CA ASN A 447 -2.27 14.46 -26.85
C ASN A 447 -2.38 14.70 -25.32
N GLY A 448 -1.32 15.25 -24.71
CA GLY A 448 -1.32 15.65 -23.30
C GLY A 448 -2.20 16.88 -22.99
N TYR A 449 -2.21 17.26 -21.72
CA TYR A 449 -2.91 18.46 -21.23
C TYR A 449 -2.39 19.75 -21.91
N LEU A 450 -3.25 20.77 -22.08
CA LEU A 450 -3.00 22.04 -22.78
C LEU A 450 -2.50 21.98 -24.25
N LYS A 451 -2.24 20.78 -24.81
CA LYS A 451 -1.78 20.61 -26.19
C LYS A 451 -2.97 20.65 -27.14
N LEU A 452 -2.85 21.45 -28.20
CA LEU A 452 -3.83 21.49 -29.30
C LEU A 452 -3.96 20.08 -29.93
N PRO A 453 -5.17 19.64 -30.28
CA PRO A 453 -5.37 18.40 -31.02
C PRO A 453 -4.62 18.44 -32.35
N ASN A 454 -3.68 17.51 -32.52
CA ASN A 454 -2.86 17.36 -33.72
C ASN A 454 -3.19 16.02 -34.40
N PRO A 455 -2.99 15.89 -35.74
CA PRO A 455 -3.11 14.60 -36.43
C PRO A 455 -2.23 13.54 -35.77
N PHE A 456 -2.80 12.36 -35.47
CA PHE A 456 -2.01 11.26 -34.90
C PHE A 456 -1.01 10.73 -35.92
N PRO A 457 0.30 10.73 -35.63
CA PRO A 457 1.30 10.19 -36.54
C PRO A 457 1.28 8.65 -36.51
N ALA A 458 1.66 8.02 -37.62
CA ALA A 458 1.69 6.55 -37.72
C ALA A 458 2.56 5.87 -36.63
N ASN A 459 3.60 6.58 -36.16
CA ASN A 459 4.49 6.16 -35.07
C ASN A 459 4.06 6.66 -33.67
N ALA A 460 2.80 7.04 -33.47
CA ALA A 460 2.27 7.34 -32.13
C ALA A 460 2.51 6.16 -31.18
N ASN A 461 3.02 6.43 -29.99
CA ASN A 461 3.35 5.40 -29.01
C ASN A 461 2.07 4.81 -28.39
N VAL A 462 2.22 3.71 -27.65
CA VAL A 462 1.06 2.96 -27.14
C VAL A 462 0.30 3.72 -26.04
N PHE A 463 0.96 4.63 -25.29
CA PHE A 463 0.30 5.48 -24.31
C PHE A 463 -0.46 6.64 -24.96
N GLU A 464 0.09 7.27 -26.00
CA GLU A 464 -0.65 8.24 -26.83
C GLU A 464 -1.92 7.62 -27.41
N ARG A 465 -1.82 6.39 -27.94
CA ARG A 465 -2.98 5.62 -28.44
C ARG A 465 -3.99 5.28 -27.36
N PHE A 466 -3.55 4.95 -26.14
CA PHE A 466 -4.45 4.72 -25.00
C PHE A 466 -5.22 5.99 -24.62
N THR A 467 -4.52 7.14 -24.62
CA THR A 467 -5.04 8.42 -24.13
C THR A 467 -5.87 9.23 -25.13
N ALA A 468 -6.17 8.69 -26.32
CA ALA A 468 -6.94 9.41 -27.33
C ALA A 468 -8.38 9.72 -26.86
N ARG A 469 -8.79 10.98 -26.98
CA ARG A 469 -10.10 11.55 -26.60
C ARG A 469 -10.96 11.80 -27.85
N GLY A 470 -12.26 12.03 -27.67
CA GLY A 470 -13.20 12.31 -28.78
C GLY A 470 -12.82 13.50 -29.67
N PHE A 471 -12.15 14.51 -29.11
CA PHE A 471 -11.64 15.67 -29.86
C PHE A 471 -10.21 15.51 -30.43
N ASP A 472 -9.49 14.42 -30.13
CA ASP A 472 -8.18 14.17 -30.75
C ASP A 472 -8.37 13.69 -32.21
N ASN A 473 -7.47 14.07 -33.11
CA ASN A 473 -7.60 13.74 -34.54
C ASN A 473 -7.15 12.29 -34.84
N THR A 474 -7.95 11.33 -34.35
CA THR A 474 -7.85 9.88 -34.47
C THR A 474 -9.17 9.24 -34.02
N THR A 475 -9.30 7.90 -34.07
CA THR A 475 -10.40 7.22 -33.36
C THR A 475 -10.13 7.27 -31.86
N ALA A 476 -11.09 7.75 -31.06
CA ALA A 476 -10.97 7.83 -29.61
C ALA A 476 -10.62 6.45 -28.99
N ALA A 477 -9.93 6.49 -27.86
CA ALA A 477 -9.59 5.33 -27.05
C ALA A 477 -10.20 5.51 -25.66
N CYS A 478 -9.38 5.46 -24.60
CA CYS A 478 -9.87 5.59 -23.24
C CYS A 478 -9.79 7.01 -22.68
N GLY A 479 -9.38 8.03 -23.45
CA GLY A 479 -9.17 9.39 -22.93
C GLY A 479 -8.04 9.45 -21.90
N ASN A 480 -7.94 10.54 -21.14
CA ASN A 480 -6.89 10.74 -20.12
C ASN A 480 -7.52 11.12 -18.77
N ILE A 481 -6.75 11.31 -17.68
CA ILE A 481 -7.37 11.48 -16.35
C ILE A 481 -8.27 12.71 -16.30
N HIS A 482 -7.82 13.80 -16.92
CA HIS A 482 -8.53 15.09 -17.03
C HIS A 482 -9.70 15.06 -18.03
N GLY A 483 -9.54 14.34 -19.14
CA GLY A 483 -10.34 14.47 -20.35
C GLY A 483 -11.01 13.17 -20.75
N SER A 484 -12.32 13.11 -20.53
CA SER A 484 -13.15 11.94 -20.85
C SER A 484 -13.09 11.54 -22.32
N LEU A 485 -13.17 10.24 -22.57
CA LEU A 485 -13.06 9.68 -23.93
C LEU A 485 -14.11 10.22 -24.90
N ASN A 486 -15.26 10.69 -24.41
CA ASN A 486 -16.36 11.22 -25.21
C ASN A 486 -16.48 12.76 -25.20
N THR A 487 -15.52 13.49 -24.61
CA THR A 487 -15.51 14.96 -24.68
C THR A 487 -15.34 15.38 -26.15
N PRO A 488 -16.32 16.08 -26.77
CA PRO A 488 -16.39 16.24 -28.23
C PRO A 488 -15.59 17.43 -28.78
N VAL A 489 -15.20 18.39 -27.93
CA VAL A 489 -14.54 19.64 -28.34
C VAL A 489 -13.41 19.98 -27.38
N TYR A 490 -12.27 20.42 -27.93
CA TYR A 490 -11.18 21.01 -27.16
C TYR A 490 -11.43 22.51 -26.95
N ASP A 491 -11.84 22.91 -25.75
CA ASP A 491 -12.03 24.31 -25.37
C ASP A 491 -10.85 24.83 -24.54
N ARG A 492 -9.87 25.46 -25.19
CA ARG A 492 -8.70 26.05 -24.52
C ARG A 492 -9.03 27.22 -23.59
N VAL A 493 -10.21 27.82 -23.69
CA VAL A 493 -10.58 29.04 -22.95
C VAL A 493 -11.31 28.68 -21.65
N ASN A 494 -12.35 27.84 -21.74
CA ASN A 494 -13.21 27.53 -20.60
C ASN A 494 -12.94 26.14 -19.99
N ASN A 495 -12.31 25.22 -20.73
CA ASN A 495 -12.06 23.85 -20.27
C ASN A 495 -10.73 23.27 -20.82
N ALA A 496 -9.64 24.00 -20.62
CA ALA A 496 -8.34 23.72 -21.26
C ALA A 496 -7.70 22.36 -20.86
N TRP A 497 -8.27 21.70 -19.85
CA TRP A 497 -7.88 20.40 -19.33
C TRP A 497 -8.77 19.25 -19.86
N GLY A 498 -10.02 19.55 -20.24
CA GLY A 498 -10.96 18.58 -20.83
C GLY A 498 -12.00 17.98 -19.88
N TYR A 499 -12.12 18.52 -18.65
CA TYR A 499 -13.02 18.07 -17.59
C TYR A 499 -14.50 18.11 -18.00
N ASP A 500 -15.04 16.99 -18.46
CA ASP A 500 -16.45 16.89 -18.88
C ASP A 500 -17.04 15.49 -18.65
N PHE A 501 -16.78 14.95 -17.45
CA PHE A 501 -17.12 13.58 -17.04
C PHE A 501 -18.62 13.25 -17.01
N LYS A 502 -19.48 14.21 -17.38
CA LYS A 502 -20.94 14.13 -17.35
C LYS A 502 -21.56 14.32 -18.73
N ASN A 503 -20.74 14.44 -19.79
CA ASN A 503 -21.21 14.65 -21.15
C ASN A 503 -21.99 13.42 -21.68
N PRO A 504 -23.23 13.59 -22.16
CA PRO A 504 -24.02 12.51 -22.76
C PRO A 504 -23.63 12.16 -24.20
N ASN A 505 -22.67 12.88 -24.82
CA ASN A 505 -22.20 12.64 -26.19
C ASN A 505 -21.80 11.18 -26.44
N LEU A 506 -22.28 10.60 -27.54
CA LEU A 506 -22.01 9.22 -27.93
C LEU A 506 -20.77 9.15 -28.83
N GLU A 507 -19.67 8.67 -28.29
CA GLU A 507 -18.38 8.61 -28.97
C GLU A 507 -18.01 7.21 -29.45
N ARG A 508 -17.54 7.09 -30.70
CA ARG A 508 -17.07 5.84 -31.29
C ARG A 508 -15.61 5.62 -30.93
N ASN A 509 -15.40 4.83 -29.89
CA ASN A 509 -14.11 4.65 -29.23
C ASN A 509 -13.64 3.18 -29.22
N THR A 510 -12.35 2.99 -28.99
CA THR A 510 -11.69 1.66 -28.87
C THR A 510 -11.51 1.20 -27.41
N CYS A 511 -12.10 1.86 -26.41
CA CYS A 511 -11.76 1.61 -25.00
C CYS A 511 -12.15 0.21 -24.49
N ASP A 512 -13.20 -0.40 -25.03
CA ASP A 512 -13.56 -1.82 -24.74
C ASP A 512 -12.69 -2.84 -25.53
N ASP A 513 -11.69 -2.39 -26.28
CA ASP A 513 -10.65 -3.23 -26.86
C ASP A 513 -9.38 -3.31 -26.00
N TRP A 514 -9.12 -2.31 -25.15
CA TRP A 514 -7.97 -2.32 -24.23
C TRP A 514 -8.04 -3.44 -23.18
N ASP A 515 -9.23 -3.98 -22.92
CA ASP A 515 -9.41 -5.18 -22.11
C ASP A 515 -8.76 -6.44 -22.74
N ARG A 516 -8.36 -6.38 -24.02
CA ARG A 516 -7.61 -7.42 -24.75
C ARG A 516 -6.10 -7.20 -24.77
N TYR A 517 -5.58 -6.11 -24.20
CA TYR A 517 -4.16 -5.77 -24.25
C TYR A 517 -3.26 -6.97 -23.85
N PRO A 518 -2.17 -7.25 -24.58
CA PRO A 518 -1.63 -6.50 -25.74
C PRO A 518 -2.32 -6.80 -27.09
N SER A 519 -3.22 -7.79 -27.15
CA SER A 519 -3.86 -8.28 -28.37
C SER A 519 -5.06 -7.42 -28.81
N LEU A 520 -4.81 -6.13 -29.05
CA LEU A 520 -5.79 -5.19 -29.58
C LEU A 520 -6.15 -5.55 -31.04
N THR A 521 -7.42 -5.43 -31.41
CA THR A 521 -7.92 -5.66 -32.78
C THR A 521 -8.40 -4.38 -33.48
N GLY A 522 -8.46 -3.26 -32.76
CA GLY A 522 -9.09 -2.02 -33.25
C GLY A 522 -10.62 -2.04 -33.17
N ALA A 523 -11.20 -2.93 -32.35
CA ALA A 523 -12.65 -3.03 -32.21
C ALA A 523 -13.23 -1.74 -31.60
N THR A 524 -14.24 -1.15 -32.26
CA THR A 524 -14.89 0.08 -31.79
C THR A 524 -16.25 -0.17 -31.17
N THR A 525 -16.52 0.48 -30.04
CA THR A 525 -17.85 0.58 -29.39
C THR A 525 -18.31 2.04 -29.38
N THR A 526 -19.62 2.29 -29.36
CA THR A 526 -20.17 3.64 -29.21
C THR A 526 -20.71 3.81 -27.80
N ASN A 527 -20.11 4.69 -27.00
CA ASN A 527 -20.37 4.84 -25.56
C ASN A 527 -20.49 6.33 -25.17
N ASN A 528 -21.12 6.61 -24.03
CA ASN A 528 -21.11 7.92 -23.37
C ASN A 528 -20.91 7.76 -21.85
N CYS A 529 -21.10 8.84 -21.07
CA CYS A 529 -20.86 8.85 -19.63
C CYS A 529 -21.66 7.83 -18.81
N THR A 530 -22.72 7.22 -19.36
CA THR A 530 -23.47 6.15 -18.68
C THR A 530 -22.60 4.94 -18.34
N ARG A 531 -21.52 4.68 -19.11
CA ARG A 531 -20.53 3.63 -18.81
C ARG A 531 -19.79 3.82 -17.48
N TRP A 532 -19.78 5.05 -16.94
CA TRP A 532 -19.19 5.39 -15.65
C TRP A 532 -20.17 6.19 -14.76
N GLY A 533 -21.48 6.05 -15.00
CA GLY A 533 -22.51 6.70 -14.17
C GLY A 533 -22.50 8.24 -14.18
N CYS A 534 -21.89 8.88 -15.19
CA CYS A 534 -21.85 10.34 -15.37
C CYS A 534 -21.41 11.12 -14.12
N SER A 535 -20.31 10.68 -13.50
CA SER A 535 -19.75 11.27 -12.28
C SER A 535 -18.22 11.30 -12.31
N ASP A 536 -17.62 12.25 -11.59
CA ASP A 536 -16.17 12.41 -11.44
C ASP A 536 -15.51 11.14 -10.88
N LEU A 537 -16.02 10.65 -9.74
CA LEU A 537 -15.59 9.38 -9.13
C LEU A 537 -15.73 8.19 -10.09
N GLY A 538 -16.83 8.16 -10.85
CA GLY A 538 -17.05 7.15 -11.88
C GLY A 538 -16.01 7.22 -12.99
N TRP A 539 -15.70 8.42 -13.51
CA TRP A 539 -14.69 8.58 -14.56
C TRP A 539 -13.31 8.10 -14.09
N HIS A 540 -12.82 8.59 -12.95
CA HIS A 540 -11.50 8.22 -12.47
C HIS A 540 -11.40 6.72 -12.21
N THR A 541 -12.41 6.09 -11.59
CA THR A 541 -12.43 4.63 -11.41
C THR A 541 -12.52 3.86 -12.74
N TYR A 542 -13.32 4.32 -13.70
CA TYR A 542 -13.42 3.73 -15.03
C TYR A 542 -12.09 3.82 -15.80
N TRP A 543 -11.46 4.99 -15.83
CA TRP A 543 -10.20 5.22 -16.55
C TRP A 543 -9.06 4.39 -15.98
N LEU A 544 -8.88 4.42 -14.64
CA LEU A 544 -7.91 3.58 -13.96
C LEU A 544 -8.22 2.07 -14.16
N SER A 545 -9.50 1.71 -14.37
CA SER A 545 -9.88 0.33 -14.71
C SER A 545 -9.52 -0.11 -16.13
N LYS A 546 -9.14 0.82 -17.01
CA LYS A 546 -8.75 0.55 -18.41
C LYS A 546 -7.24 0.52 -18.63
N ILE A 547 -6.44 0.95 -17.64
CA ILE A 547 -4.99 0.79 -17.66
C ILE A 547 -4.64 -0.71 -17.73
N PRO A 548 -3.79 -1.14 -18.69
CA PRO A 548 -3.37 -2.52 -18.85
C PRO A 548 -2.80 -3.13 -17.56
N LYS A 549 -3.25 -4.35 -17.26
CA LYS A 549 -2.99 -5.04 -15.98
C LYS A 549 -2.80 -6.55 -16.14
N TYR A 550 -2.23 -6.96 -17.28
CA TYR A 550 -2.23 -8.36 -17.72
C TYR A 550 -0.84 -9.04 -17.62
N VAL A 551 -0.83 -10.37 -17.63
CA VAL A 551 0.42 -11.16 -17.56
C VAL A 551 1.27 -11.07 -18.82
N GLY A 552 2.60 -11.22 -18.65
CA GLY A 552 3.57 -11.27 -19.74
C GLY A 552 4.07 -9.92 -20.23
N THR A 553 4.71 -9.93 -21.41
CA THR A 553 5.28 -8.76 -22.08
C THR A 553 4.92 -8.74 -23.57
N HIS A 554 5.04 -7.57 -24.21
CA HIS A 554 4.87 -7.38 -25.64
C HIS A 554 5.73 -6.22 -26.14
N ASN A 555 6.47 -6.41 -27.23
CA ASN A 555 7.36 -5.40 -27.85
C ASN A 555 8.31 -4.68 -26.86
N GLY A 556 8.83 -5.41 -25.86
CA GLY A 556 9.73 -4.88 -24.83
C GLY A 556 9.03 -4.20 -23.64
N LEU A 557 7.69 -4.13 -23.62
CA LEU A 557 6.90 -3.55 -22.54
C LEU A 557 6.19 -4.64 -21.72
N HIS A 558 5.88 -4.36 -20.46
CA HIS A 558 5.04 -5.23 -19.63
C HIS A 558 3.55 -5.08 -19.98
N ASN A 559 2.81 -6.19 -19.96
CA ASN A 559 1.37 -6.20 -20.24
C ASN A 559 0.52 -5.69 -19.05
N ASN A 560 1.14 -5.60 -17.88
CA ASN A 560 0.66 -4.86 -16.72
C ASN A 560 1.46 -3.58 -16.65
N TRP A 561 0.85 -2.41 -16.84
CA TRP A 561 1.56 -1.13 -16.78
C TRP A 561 1.82 -0.69 -15.34
N TRP A 562 1.00 -1.12 -14.36
CA TRP A 562 1.12 -0.72 -12.95
C TRP A 562 2.49 -1.03 -12.31
N VAL A 563 3.25 -1.98 -12.88
CA VAL A 563 4.64 -2.22 -12.48
C VAL A 563 5.55 -1.01 -12.69
N TYR A 564 5.29 -0.17 -13.70
CA TYR A 564 6.08 1.06 -13.91
C TYR A 564 5.76 2.12 -12.83
N MET A 565 4.48 2.32 -12.51
CA MET A 565 4.02 3.31 -11.52
C MET A 565 4.40 2.92 -10.09
N LEU A 566 4.44 1.61 -9.80
CA LEU A 566 4.60 1.09 -8.44
C LEU A 566 5.94 0.39 -8.19
N ASP A 567 6.66 -0.11 -9.20
CA ASP A 567 7.84 -0.98 -9.04
C ASP A 567 8.91 -0.76 -10.12
N TRP A 568 9.10 0.49 -10.57
CA TRP A 568 9.97 0.85 -11.71
C TRP A 568 11.34 0.14 -11.70
N ASP A 569 12.04 0.17 -10.57
CA ASP A 569 13.39 -0.40 -10.41
C ASP A 569 13.42 -1.95 -10.50
N ALA A 570 12.27 -2.64 -10.50
CA ALA A 570 12.16 -4.09 -10.71
C ALA A 570 11.87 -4.48 -12.18
N VAL A 571 11.52 -3.52 -13.04
CA VAL A 571 11.07 -3.77 -14.44
C VAL A 571 11.79 -2.95 -15.50
N VAL A 572 12.42 -1.84 -15.13
CA VAL A 572 13.30 -1.04 -16.00
C VAL A 572 14.72 -1.12 -15.44
N PRO A 573 15.65 -1.80 -16.12
CA PRO A 573 17.07 -1.80 -15.74
C PRO A 573 17.66 -0.38 -15.66
N GLN A 574 18.64 -0.21 -14.76
CA GLN A 574 19.38 1.04 -14.56
C GLN A 574 20.58 1.17 -15.50
#